data_AF-A0A7X2PRY6-F1
#
_entry.id   AF-A0A7X2PRY6-F1
#
_cell.length_a   1.000
_cell.length_b   1.000
_cell.length_c   1.000
_cell.angle_alpha   90.00
_cell.angle_beta   90.00
_cell.angle_gamma   90.00
#
_symmetry.space_group_name_H-M   'P 1'
#
loop_
_entity.id
_entity.type
_entity.pdbx_description
1 polymer ?
#
loop_
_entity_poly.entity_id
_entity_poly.type
_entity_poly.pdbx_seq_one_letter_code
_entity_poly.pdbx_strand_id
1 'polypeptide(L)'
;MSENSNLRGRPSSIPALVFIALFALAIPGYGAQFQLGVQIRAGFSGAGAGAWEVGAGDTSGTPSATVDATPYWANNTDRRVEIEYQRATNTLVVRLYQDATNTSAFNQANFNPTGGSQVAAGATWTLPAASFFVTAASGPNPPTSITLSNLALTSLSGALNILQPIQQTTLSASRAANGATSTVTETQDIVFQGDATGSWRLTGILNLTGIAGAAGASGNELSFGFAGTAVGAAVPEASTLLLIGMGMVALGLCHRRTNSKR
;
A
#
# COMPACT_ATOMS: atom_id res chain seq x y z
N MET A 1 64.30 40.59 37.08
CA MET A 1 63.47 40.70 35.87
C MET A 1 63.09 39.28 35.47
N SER A 2 61.91 38.82 35.91
CA SER A 2 60.64 38.86 35.17
C SER A 2 60.62 37.91 33.98
N GLU A 3 59.99 36.74 34.15
CA GLU A 3 58.96 36.26 33.22
C GLU A 3 58.16 35.11 33.87
N ASN A 4 56.95 35.44 34.33
CA ASN A 4 55.98 34.51 34.88
C ASN A 4 55.19 33.85 33.73
N SER A 5 55.32 32.54 33.59
CA SER A 5 54.57 31.71 32.65
C SER A 5 53.11 31.56 33.11
N ASN A 6 52.21 32.30 32.45
CA ASN A 6 50.78 32.29 32.70
C ASN A 6 50.10 31.17 31.89
N LEU A 7 50.19 29.92 32.34
CA LEU A 7 49.42 28.81 31.78
C LEU A 7 48.05 28.73 32.45
N ARG A 8 47.12 29.59 32.00
CA ARG A 8 45.70 29.49 32.33
C ARG A 8 45.13 28.21 31.70
N GLY A 9 44.82 27.23 32.54
CA GLY A 9 44.04 26.05 32.17
C GLY A 9 42.66 26.45 31.65
N ARG A 10 42.38 26.08 30.40
CA ARG A 10 41.04 26.18 29.83
C ARG A 10 40.20 25.00 30.33
N PRO A 11 38.99 25.21 30.88
CA PRO A 11 38.08 24.12 31.19
C PRO A 11 37.58 23.49 29.87
N SER A 12 37.72 22.17 29.74
CA SER A 12 37.27 21.37 28.60
C SER A 12 35.76 21.22 28.60
N SER A 13 35.06 22.19 28.00
CA SER A 13 33.63 22.09 27.72
C SER A 13 33.38 21.17 26.50
N ILE A 14 33.46 19.86 26.69
CA ILE A 14 33.15 18.85 25.66
C ILE A 14 31.87 18.00 25.92
N PRO A 15 31.23 17.92 27.11
CA PRO A 15 30.11 16.97 27.27
C PRO A 15 28.78 17.43 26.68
N ALA A 16 28.55 18.71 26.40
CA ALA A 16 27.22 19.18 25.95
C ALA A 16 26.92 18.88 24.46
N LEU A 17 27.95 18.80 23.61
CA LEU A 17 27.80 18.61 22.17
C LEU A 17 27.51 17.14 21.77
N VAL A 18 27.98 16.18 22.57
CA VAL A 18 27.69 14.75 22.36
C VAL A 18 26.24 14.41 22.75
N PHE A 19 25.67 15.13 23.74
CA PHE A 19 24.31 14.90 24.22
C PHE A 19 23.21 15.32 23.22
N ILE A 20 23.45 16.34 22.40
CA ILE A 20 22.48 16.81 21.38
C ILE A 20 22.54 15.93 20.12
N ALA A 21 23.72 15.41 19.77
CA ALA A 21 23.88 14.56 18.59
C ALA A 21 23.22 13.17 18.75
N LEU A 22 23.15 12.62 19.96
CA LEU A 22 22.54 11.31 20.20
C LEU A 22 21.00 11.36 20.27
N PHE A 23 20.41 12.47 20.75
CA PHE A 23 18.94 12.66 20.78
C PHE A 23 18.36 12.92 19.38
N ALA A 24 19.14 13.53 18.47
CA ALA A 24 18.74 13.72 17.08
C ALA A 24 18.66 12.41 16.26
N LEU A 25 19.30 11.34 16.73
CA LEU A 25 19.25 9.99 16.13
C LEU A 25 18.07 9.14 16.63
N ALA A 26 17.29 9.64 17.61
CA ALA A 26 16.14 8.95 18.19
C ALA A 26 14.80 9.61 17.83
N ILE A 27 14.77 10.46 16.80
CA ILE A 27 13.50 10.81 16.17
C ILE A 27 13.11 9.57 15.36
N PRO A 28 12.06 8.80 15.74
CA PRO A 28 11.52 7.83 14.81
C PRO A 28 11.11 8.65 13.58
N GLY A 29 11.85 8.49 12.49
CA GLY A 29 11.39 8.97 11.20
C GLY A 29 10.02 8.34 11.01
N TYR A 30 8.98 9.15 11.11
CA TYR A 30 7.62 8.74 10.82
C TYR A 30 7.67 8.05 9.46
N GLY A 31 7.46 6.74 9.46
CA GLY A 31 7.48 5.95 8.24
C GLY A 31 6.55 6.61 7.24
N ALA A 32 7.01 6.81 6.02
CA ALA A 32 6.19 7.37 4.96
C ALA A 32 4.87 6.59 4.92
N GLN A 33 3.76 7.25 5.27
CA GLN A 33 2.42 6.71 5.12
C GLN A 33 2.13 6.70 3.62
N PHE A 34 2.50 5.61 2.99
CA PHE A 34 2.28 5.41 1.57
C PHE A 34 0.85 4.96 1.38
N GLN A 35 -0.02 5.81 0.87
CA GLN A 35 -1.39 5.42 0.55
C GLN A 35 -1.48 5.09 -0.93
N LEU A 36 -2.16 3.98 -1.24
CA LEU A 36 -2.48 3.63 -2.61
C LEU A 36 -3.95 3.28 -2.73
N GLY A 37 -4.50 3.38 -3.94
CA GLY A 37 -5.85 3.02 -4.31
C GLY A 37 -5.87 2.41 -5.71
N VAL A 38 -6.58 1.29 -5.88
CA VAL A 38 -6.88 0.72 -7.20
C VAL A 38 -8.38 0.74 -7.42
N GLN A 39 -8.80 1.07 -8.64
CA GLN A 39 -10.19 0.89 -9.05
C GLN A 39 -10.23 0.30 -10.46
N ILE A 40 -10.97 -0.79 -10.64
CA ILE A 40 -11.28 -1.35 -11.95
C ILE A 40 -12.78 -1.24 -12.13
N ARG A 41 -13.23 -0.56 -13.19
CA ARG A 41 -14.66 -0.29 -13.43
C ARG A 41 -15.08 -0.51 -14.88
N ALA A 42 -16.37 -0.79 -15.08
CA ALA A 42 -17.01 -0.79 -16.40
C ALA A 42 -18.00 0.36 -16.57
N GLY A 43 -17.85 1.12 -17.66
CA GLY A 43 -18.81 2.12 -18.14
C GLY A 43 -18.26 3.55 -18.18
N PHE A 44 -17.73 3.97 -19.34
CA PHE A 44 -17.21 5.33 -19.54
C PHE A 44 -18.33 6.39 -19.69
N SER A 45 -17.97 7.66 -19.46
CA SER A 45 -18.83 8.84 -19.61
C SER A 45 -18.68 9.58 -20.96
N GLY A 46 -18.27 8.93 -22.05
CA GLY A 46 -18.00 9.70 -23.29
C GLY A 46 -17.59 9.02 -24.61
N ALA A 47 -17.50 7.70 -24.75
CA ALA A 47 -17.02 7.08 -26.00
C ALA A 47 -17.70 5.77 -26.43
N GLY A 48 -18.62 5.24 -25.63
CA GLY A 48 -19.35 4.03 -25.97
C GLY A 48 -19.59 3.16 -24.74
N ALA A 49 -20.73 2.48 -24.73
CA ALA A 49 -21.06 1.51 -23.71
C ALA A 49 -20.03 0.36 -23.68
N GLY A 50 -19.65 -0.11 -22.48
CA GLY A 50 -18.81 -1.32 -22.33
C GLY A 50 -17.28 -1.14 -22.24
N ALA A 51 -16.77 0.10 -22.15
CA ALA A 51 -15.34 0.36 -21.90
C ALA A 51 -14.93 0.08 -20.43
N TRP A 52 -13.72 -0.45 -20.23
CA TRP A 52 -13.13 -0.71 -18.92
C TRP A 52 -12.03 0.30 -18.63
N GLU A 53 -12.01 0.81 -17.40
CA GLU A 53 -10.91 1.64 -16.94
C GLU A 53 -10.21 0.98 -15.76
N VAL A 54 -8.89 1.01 -15.83
CA VAL A 54 -8.03 0.76 -14.69
C VAL A 54 -7.58 2.08 -14.15
N GLY A 55 -7.78 2.24 -12.86
CA GLY A 55 -7.32 3.37 -12.10
C GLY A 55 -6.32 2.96 -11.03
N ALA A 56 -5.27 3.75 -10.87
CA ALA A 56 -4.39 3.73 -9.71
C ALA A 56 -4.22 5.16 -9.17
N GLY A 57 -4.15 5.34 -7.85
CA GLY A 57 -4.05 6.65 -7.22
C GLY A 57 -3.68 6.59 -5.74
N ASP A 58 -3.73 7.74 -5.07
CA ASP A 58 -3.43 7.87 -3.63
C ASP A 58 -4.66 7.55 -2.75
N THR A 59 -5.85 7.37 -3.31
CA THR A 59 -7.09 7.14 -2.56
C THR A 59 -7.99 6.12 -3.27
N SER A 60 -8.65 5.25 -2.50
CA SER A 60 -9.62 4.29 -3.05
C SER A 60 -10.78 4.99 -3.75
N GLY A 61 -11.12 4.56 -4.95
CA GLY A 61 -12.30 5.05 -5.70
C GLY A 61 -12.10 6.38 -6.42
N THR A 62 -10.92 7.00 -6.34
CA THR A 62 -10.55 8.21 -7.10
C THR A 62 -9.16 8.02 -7.71
N PRO A 63 -9.06 7.32 -8.86
CA PRO A 63 -7.77 7.08 -9.46
C PRO A 63 -7.15 8.35 -10.03
N SER A 64 -5.83 8.49 -9.84
CA SER A 64 -5.03 9.62 -10.35
C SER A 64 -4.44 9.34 -11.73
N ALA A 65 -4.26 8.06 -12.07
CA ALA A 65 -3.85 7.58 -13.38
C ALA A 65 -4.86 6.55 -13.88
N THR A 66 -5.44 6.78 -15.05
CA THR A 66 -6.41 5.88 -15.69
C THR A 66 -5.92 5.39 -17.05
N VAL A 67 -6.14 4.12 -17.35
CA VAL A 67 -5.91 3.55 -18.68
C VAL A 67 -7.18 2.90 -19.19
N ASP A 68 -7.54 3.25 -20.42
CA ASP A 68 -8.60 2.59 -21.16
C ASP A 68 -8.11 1.20 -21.59
N ALA A 69 -8.90 0.17 -21.29
CA ALA A 69 -8.57 -1.21 -21.59
C ALA A 69 -9.18 -1.69 -22.92
N THR A 70 -9.26 -0.82 -23.94
CA THR A 70 -9.70 -1.16 -25.30
C THR A 70 -8.66 -2.03 -26.05
N PRO A 71 -9.07 -2.98 -26.91
CA PRO A 71 -10.44 -3.31 -27.32
C PRO A 71 -11.25 -4.01 -26.21
N TYR A 72 -12.57 -3.85 -26.27
CA TYR A 72 -13.52 -4.33 -25.27
C TYR A 72 -13.30 -5.80 -24.88
N TRP A 73 -13.46 -6.10 -23.59
CA TRP A 73 -13.52 -7.48 -23.14
C TRP A 73 -14.86 -8.10 -23.47
N ALA A 74 -14.81 -9.35 -23.91
CA ALA A 74 -16.02 -10.14 -24.02
C ALA A 74 -16.63 -10.35 -22.62
N ASN A 75 -17.95 -10.20 -22.54
CA ASN A 75 -18.72 -10.50 -21.34
C ASN A 75 -18.49 -11.96 -20.90
N ASN A 76 -18.50 -12.22 -19.59
CA ASN A 76 -18.32 -13.56 -19.00
C ASN A 76 -16.97 -14.21 -19.33
N THR A 77 -15.91 -13.43 -19.52
CA THR A 77 -14.56 -13.98 -19.70
C THR A 77 -13.69 -13.73 -18.47
N ASP A 78 -12.95 -14.76 -18.07
CA ASP A 78 -11.99 -14.66 -16.99
C ASP A 78 -10.75 -13.90 -17.45
N ARG A 79 -10.33 -12.93 -16.65
CA ARG A 79 -9.13 -12.10 -16.87
C ARG A 79 -8.22 -12.18 -15.67
N ARG A 80 -6.93 -12.36 -15.89
CA ARG A 80 -5.95 -12.19 -14.82
C ARG A 80 -5.78 -10.69 -14.53
N VAL A 81 -5.78 -10.35 -13.25
CA VAL A 81 -5.41 -9.03 -12.73
C VAL A 81 -4.15 -9.17 -11.88
N GLU A 82 -3.24 -8.22 -12.03
CA GLU A 82 -2.09 -8.06 -11.13
C GLU A 82 -1.99 -6.62 -10.66
N ILE A 83 -1.78 -6.45 -9.36
CA ILE A 83 -1.55 -5.16 -8.72
C ILE A 83 -0.26 -5.26 -7.95
N GLU A 84 0.70 -4.44 -8.31
CA GLU A 84 2.09 -4.62 -7.92
C GLU A 84 2.65 -3.29 -7.43
N TYR A 85 3.27 -3.31 -6.25
CA TYR A 85 4.13 -2.21 -5.82
C TYR A 85 5.59 -2.58 -6.07
N GLN A 86 6.26 -1.75 -6.88
CA GLN A 86 7.69 -1.85 -7.14
C GLN A 86 8.42 -0.80 -6.33
N ARG A 87 9.18 -1.22 -5.31
CA ARG A 87 9.93 -0.28 -4.46
C ARG A 87 11.02 0.46 -5.24
N ALA A 88 11.74 -0.23 -6.12
CA ALA A 88 12.87 0.32 -6.85
C ALA A 88 12.51 1.58 -7.66
N THR A 89 11.31 1.60 -8.23
CA THR A 89 10.76 2.70 -9.04
C THR A 89 9.76 3.56 -8.27
N ASN A 90 9.38 3.15 -7.06
CA ASN A 90 8.30 3.73 -6.27
C ASN A 90 6.97 3.80 -7.05
N THR A 91 6.64 2.72 -7.77
CA THR A 91 5.50 2.70 -8.68
C THR A 91 4.51 1.62 -8.26
N LEU A 92 3.24 2.00 -8.16
CA LEU A 92 2.11 1.08 -8.21
C LEU A 92 1.78 0.80 -9.68
N VAL A 93 1.79 -0.48 -10.04
CA VAL A 93 1.49 -0.98 -11.37
C VAL A 93 0.24 -1.84 -11.28
N VAL A 94 -0.75 -1.54 -12.11
CA VAL A 94 -1.94 -2.39 -12.25
C VAL A 94 -1.99 -2.92 -13.67
N ARG A 95 -1.95 -4.25 -13.81
CA ARG A 95 -2.04 -4.95 -15.09
C ARG A 95 -3.33 -5.72 -15.18
N LEU A 96 -3.96 -5.64 -16.34
CA LEU A 96 -5.07 -6.47 -16.73
C LEU A 96 -4.74 -7.22 -17.99
N TYR A 97 -4.74 -8.54 -17.88
CA TYR A 97 -4.35 -9.43 -18.96
C TYR A 97 -5.51 -9.70 -19.91
N GLN A 98 -5.18 -10.00 -21.16
CA GLN A 98 -6.15 -10.30 -22.20
C GLN A 98 -6.90 -11.63 -22.00
N ASP A 99 -6.50 -12.49 -21.06
CA ASP A 99 -7.22 -13.69 -20.60
C ASP A 99 -6.65 -14.18 -19.26
N ALA A 100 -7.27 -15.20 -18.65
CA ALA A 100 -6.86 -15.74 -17.35
C ALA A 100 -5.48 -16.40 -17.33
N THR A 101 -5.02 -16.91 -18.48
CA THR A 101 -3.77 -17.66 -18.63
C THR A 101 -2.63 -16.85 -19.24
N ASN A 102 -2.95 -15.69 -19.81
CA ASN A 102 -2.00 -14.81 -20.46
C ASN A 102 -0.95 -14.28 -19.47
N THR A 103 0.27 -14.12 -19.97
CA THR A 103 1.41 -13.60 -19.20
C THR A 103 2.09 -12.42 -19.88
N SER A 104 1.73 -12.07 -21.11
CA SER A 104 2.46 -11.08 -21.92
C SER A 104 1.57 -9.99 -22.52
N ALA A 105 0.31 -10.28 -22.84
CA ALA A 105 -0.62 -9.31 -23.40
C ALA A 105 -1.50 -8.72 -22.29
N PHE A 106 -1.25 -7.45 -21.94
CA PHE A 106 -1.98 -6.74 -20.89
C PHE A 106 -2.11 -5.24 -21.18
N ASN A 107 -3.12 -4.63 -20.58
CA ASN A 107 -3.22 -3.18 -20.38
C ASN A 107 -2.65 -2.84 -19.01
N GLN A 108 -1.94 -1.72 -18.89
CA GLN A 108 -1.23 -1.35 -17.66
C GLN A 108 -1.45 0.11 -17.30
N ALA A 109 -1.90 0.36 -16.07
CA ALA A 109 -1.86 1.68 -15.45
C ALA A 109 -0.68 1.76 -14.47
N ASN A 110 0.03 2.88 -14.49
CA ASN A 110 1.14 3.16 -13.60
C ASN A 110 0.84 4.40 -12.78
N PHE A 111 1.14 4.33 -11.49
CA PHE A 111 0.99 5.44 -10.59
C PHE A 111 2.21 5.53 -9.67
N ASN A 112 2.82 6.72 -9.61
CA ASN A 112 3.92 7.01 -8.70
C ASN A 112 3.37 7.88 -7.58
N PRO A 113 3.25 7.36 -6.35
CA PRO A 113 2.58 8.10 -5.28
C PRO A 113 3.27 9.40 -4.93
N THR A 114 2.44 10.41 -4.68
CA THR A 114 2.90 11.80 -4.61
C THR A 114 3.52 12.10 -3.24
N GLY A 115 4.74 12.65 -3.21
CA GLY A 115 5.33 13.22 -1.98
C GLY A 115 5.92 12.24 -0.96
N GLY A 116 5.99 10.93 -1.24
CA GLY A 116 6.59 9.92 -0.36
C GLY A 116 8.02 9.53 -0.75
N SER A 117 8.92 9.40 0.23
CA SER A 117 10.14 8.61 0.04
C SER A 117 9.76 7.16 -0.25
N GLN A 118 10.61 6.43 -0.99
CA GLN A 118 10.45 4.98 -1.18
C GLN A 118 10.16 4.28 0.16
N VAL A 119 9.15 3.41 0.16
CA VAL A 119 8.81 2.58 1.32
C VAL A 119 10.05 1.75 1.70
N ALA A 120 10.34 1.57 2.99
CA ALA A 120 11.49 0.76 3.42
C ALA A 120 11.34 -0.71 2.99
N ALA A 121 12.44 -1.42 2.72
CA ALA A 121 12.37 -2.81 2.24
C ALA A 121 11.67 -3.77 3.21
N GLY A 122 11.78 -3.52 4.52
CA GLY A 122 11.07 -4.29 5.57
C GLY A 122 9.78 -3.64 6.05
N ALA A 123 9.18 -2.73 5.28
CA ALA A 123 7.96 -2.07 5.71
C ALA A 123 6.80 -3.06 5.84
N THR A 124 5.95 -2.80 6.82
CA THR A 124 4.69 -3.53 6.97
C THR A 124 3.61 -2.84 6.17
N TRP A 125 2.99 -3.60 5.29
CA TRP A 125 1.84 -3.22 4.48
C TRP A 125 0.57 -3.69 5.16
N THR A 126 -0.43 -2.82 5.14
CA THR A 126 -1.80 -3.13 5.58
C THR A 126 -2.74 -2.76 4.45
N LEU A 127 -3.53 -3.72 3.99
CA LEU A 127 -4.69 -3.50 3.13
C LEU A 127 -5.93 -3.58 4.02
N PRO A 128 -6.55 -2.45 4.40
CA PRO A 128 -7.68 -2.46 5.31
C PRO A 128 -8.89 -3.15 4.69
N ALA A 129 -9.54 -4.04 5.44
CA ALA A 129 -10.68 -4.84 4.99
C ALA A 129 -11.80 -3.96 4.43
N ALA A 130 -12.12 -2.89 5.17
CA ALA A 130 -13.18 -1.94 4.83
C ALA A 130 -12.92 -1.18 3.51
N SER A 131 -11.66 -1.14 3.06
CA SER A 131 -11.29 -0.51 1.79
C SER A 131 -11.23 -1.50 0.63
N PHE A 132 -11.18 -2.81 0.89
CA PHE A 132 -11.05 -3.87 -0.12
C PHE A 132 -12.44 -4.42 -0.46
N PHE A 133 -12.95 -4.10 -1.65
CA PHE A 133 -14.34 -4.39 -2.01
C PHE A 133 -14.53 -4.77 -3.48
N VAL A 134 -15.63 -5.47 -3.74
CA VAL A 134 -16.28 -5.56 -5.05
C VAL A 134 -17.72 -5.06 -4.93
N THR A 135 -18.18 -4.33 -5.93
CA THR A 135 -19.51 -3.71 -5.95
C THR A 135 -20.19 -3.93 -7.28
N ALA A 136 -21.46 -4.33 -7.22
CA ALA A 136 -22.41 -4.26 -8.31
C ALA A 136 -23.47 -3.18 -7.97
N ALA A 137 -23.23 -1.94 -8.39
CA ALA A 137 -24.10 -0.79 -8.13
C ALA A 137 -25.34 -0.82 -9.03
N SER A 138 -26.43 -0.13 -8.66
CA SER A 138 -27.65 0.02 -9.48
C SER A 138 -27.44 0.84 -10.76
N GLY A 139 -28.22 0.58 -11.80
CA GLY A 139 -28.10 1.21 -13.12
C GLY A 139 -28.91 0.47 -14.20
N PRO A 140 -28.83 0.90 -15.47
CA PRO A 140 -29.80 0.54 -16.51
C PRO A 140 -29.68 -0.89 -17.07
N ASN A 141 -28.59 -1.62 -16.77
CA ASN A 141 -28.33 -2.93 -17.39
C ASN A 141 -29.08 -4.10 -16.71
N PRO A 142 -29.31 -5.22 -17.46
CA PRO A 142 -29.81 -6.51 -16.94
C PRO A 142 -28.97 -7.04 -15.74
N PRO A 143 -29.31 -8.18 -15.10
CA PRO A 143 -28.52 -8.68 -13.96
C PRO A 143 -27.01 -8.65 -14.26
N THR A 144 -26.26 -7.98 -13.39
CA THR A 144 -24.81 -7.83 -13.50
C THR A 144 -24.14 -8.50 -12.31
N SER A 145 -22.90 -8.96 -12.52
CA SER A 145 -22.07 -9.46 -11.44
C SER A 145 -20.60 -9.18 -11.68
N ILE A 146 -19.87 -9.04 -10.59
CA ILE A 146 -18.43 -8.98 -10.53
C ILE A 146 -17.96 -10.05 -9.55
N THR A 147 -17.00 -10.86 -10.01
CA THR A 147 -16.34 -11.85 -9.19
C THR A 147 -14.84 -11.66 -9.32
N LEU A 148 -14.16 -11.54 -8.20
CA LEU A 148 -12.72 -11.56 -8.10
C LEU A 148 -12.34 -12.82 -7.32
N SER A 149 -11.68 -13.78 -7.96
CA SER A 149 -11.34 -15.07 -7.40
C SER A 149 -9.84 -15.34 -7.44
N ASN A 150 -9.41 -16.42 -6.80
CA ASN A 150 -8.01 -16.85 -6.72
C ASN A 150 -7.07 -15.73 -6.26
N LEU A 151 -7.54 -14.90 -5.32
CA LEU A 151 -6.73 -13.83 -4.76
C LEU A 151 -5.52 -14.43 -4.04
N ALA A 152 -4.34 -13.94 -4.40
CA ALA A 152 -3.08 -14.36 -3.80
C ALA A 152 -2.11 -13.19 -3.68
N LEU A 153 -1.46 -13.09 -2.53
CA LEU A 153 -0.29 -12.24 -2.36
C LEU A 153 0.97 -13.04 -2.72
N THR A 154 1.76 -12.46 -3.61
CA THR A 154 2.96 -13.05 -4.16
C THR A 154 4.09 -12.02 -4.14
N SER A 155 5.32 -12.52 -4.09
CA SER A 155 6.53 -11.69 -4.15
C SER A 155 7.02 -11.57 -5.59
N LEU A 156 7.78 -10.51 -5.88
CA LEU A 156 8.47 -10.36 -7.16
C LEU A 156 9.85 -11.03 -7.15
N SER A 157 10.49 -11.08 -5.98
CA SER A 157 11.87 -11.51 -5.78
C SER A 157 12.06 -12.12 -4.39
N GLY A 158 11.61 -13.36 -4.21
CA GLY A 158 11.74 -14.12 -2.95
C GLY A 158 10.40 -14.46 -2.30
N ALA A 159 10.34 -14.55 -0.98
CA ALA A 159 9.12 -14.81 -0.22
C ALA A 159 8.60 -13.53 0.45
N LEU A 160 7.26 -13.40 0.57
CA LEU A 160 6.63 -12.41 1.44
C LEU A 160 6.54 -12.96 2.86
N ASN A 161 6.63 -12.08 3.86
CA ASN A 161 6.30 -12.43 5.24
C ASN A 161 4.84 -12.03 5.51
N ILE A 162 3.92 -13.00 5.50
CA ILE A 162 2.49 -12.75 5.70
C ILE A 162 2.18 -12.82 7.20
N LEU A 163 1.77 -11.69 7.77
CA LEU A 163 1.42 -11.57 9.19
C LEU A 163 -0.07 -11.85 9.42
N GLN A 164 -0.91 -11.41 8.47
CA GLN A 164 -2.35 -11.62 8.46
C GLN A 164 -2.78 -11.91 7.02
N PRO A 165 -3.17 -13.16 6.69
CA PRO A 165 -3.45 -13.57 5.32
C PRO A 165 -4.81 -13.08 4.84
N ILE A 166 -5.00 -13.15 3.52
CA ILE A 166 -6.30 -13.04 2.85
C ILE A 166 -7.23 -14.14 3.40
N GLN A 167 -8.41 -13.78 3.90
CA GLN A 167 -9.39 -14.77 4.36
C GLN A 167 -10.29 -15.23 3.24
N GLN A 168 -10.68 -14.32 2.36
CA GLN A 168 -11.60 -14.59 1.28
C GLN A 168 -10.85 -14.50 -0.05
N THR A 169 -10.42 -15.63 -0.57
CA THR A 169 -9.76 -15.63 -1.89
C THR A 169 -10.73 -15.37 -3.04
N THR A 170 -12.03 -15.28 -2.74
CA THR A 170 -13.10 -14.96 -3.68
C THR A 170 -14.06 -13.93 -3.09
N LEU A 171 -14.25 -12.83 -3.79
CA LEU A 171 -15.24 -11.79 -3.53
C LEU A 171 -16.21 -11.75 -4.71
N SER A 172 -17.52 -11.78 -4.46
CA SER A 172 -18.52 -11.74 -5.52
C SER A 172 -19.68 -10.85 -5.13
N ALA A 173 -19.98 -9.86 -5.96
CA ALA A 173 -21.17 -9.02 -5.84
C ALA A 173 -22.01 -9.18 -7.10
N SER A 174 -23.33 -9.31 -6.92
CA SER A 174 -24.29 -9.41 -8.00
C SER A 174 -25.55 -8.64 -7.68
N ARG A 175 -26.27 -8.24 -8.72
CA ARG A 175 -27.60 -7.65 -8.63
C ARG A 175 -28.55 -8.32 -9.63
N ALA A 176 -29.83 -8.37 -9.28
CA ALA A 176 -30.88 -8.65 -10.24
C ALA A 176 -31.14 -7.42 -11.15
N ALA A 177 -31.94 -7.58 -12.20
CA ALA A 177 -32.43 -6.43 -12.98
C ALA A 177 -33.15 -5.44 -12.05
N ASN A 178 -32.75 -4.16 -12.08
CA ASN A 178 -33.25 -3.10 -11.20
C ASN A 178 -33.05 -3.38 -9.69
N GLY A 179 -32.12 -4.27 -9.34
CA GLY A 179 -31.78 -4.58 -7.95
C GLY A 179 -31.03 -3.43 -7.26
N ALA A 180 -31.08 -3.43 -5.93
CA ALA A 180 -30.27 -2.54 -5.11
C ALA A 180 -28.76 -2.85 -5.29
N THR A 181 -27.93 -1.85 -4.99
CA THR A 181 -26.46 -2.01 -4.98
C THR A 181 -26.06 -3.13 -4.03
N SER A 182 -25.22 -4.04 -4.52
CA SER A 182 -24.58 -5.09 -3.74
C SER A 182 -23.09 -4.78 -3.59
N THR A 183 -22.58 -4.80 -2.37
CA THR A 183 -21.14 -4.61 -2.08
C THR A 183 -20.69 -5.72 -1.15
N VAL A 184 -19.57 -6.34 -1.48
CA VAL A 184 -18.90 -7.34 -0.66
C VAL A 184 -17.48 -6.85 -0.38
N THR A 185 -17.09 -6.90 0.88
CA THR A 185 -15.76 -6.50 1.35
C THR A 185 -15.00 -7.69 1.92
N GLU A 186 -13.68 -7.59 1.98
CA GLU A 186 -12.90 -8.49 2.83
C GLU A 186 -13.39 -8.41 4.29
N THR A 187 -13.20 -9.51 5.02
CA THR A 187 -13.67 -9.62 6.41
C THR A 187 -12.63 -9.19 7.43
N GLN A 188 -11.36 -9.11 7.03
CA GLN A 188 -10.27 -8.68 7.90
C GLN A 188 -9.14 -8.02 7.10
N ASP A 189 -8.31 -7.26 7.80
CA ASP A 189 -7.15 -6.64 7.19
C ASP A 189 -6.17 -7.69 6.67
N ILE A 190 -5.49 -7.34 5.58
CA ILE A 190 -4.39 -8.14 5.06
C ILE A 190 -3.10 -7.43 5.44
N VAL A 191 -2.25 -8.11 6.21
CA VAL A 191 -1.02 -7.52 6.77
C VAL A 191 0.17 -8.37 6.37
N PHE A 192 1.18 -7.76 5.76
CA PHE A 192 2.37 -8.47 5.29
C PHE A 192 3.56 -7.52 5.20
N GLN A 193 4.76 -8.09 5.12
CA GLN A 193 5.96 -7.35 4.75
C GLN A 193 6.32 -7.66 3.30
N GLY A 194 6.81 -6.64 2.60
CA GLY A 194 7.30 -6.80 1.22
C GLY A 194 8.43 -7.84 1.13
N ASP A 195 8.78 -8.21 -0.10
CA ASP A 195 9.87 -9.15 -0.35
C ASP A 195 11.25 -8.58 0.03
N ALA A 196 12.34 -9.28 -0.31
CA ALA A 196 13.70 -8.80 -0.01
C ALA A 196 14.00 -7.41 -0.59
N THR A 197 13.27 -6.99 -1.63
CA THR A 197 13.36 -5.66 -2.23
C THR A 197 12.30 -4.69 -1.71
N GLY A 198 11.38 -5.12 -0.83
CA GLY A 198 10.22 -4.35 -0.37
C GLY A 198 9.06 -4.27 -1.37
N SER A 199 9.11 -5.09 -2.43
CA SER A 199 8.07 -5.13 -3.46
C SER A 199 7.07 -6.23 -3.16
N TRP A 200 5.89 -6.15 -3.75
CA TRP A 200 4.85 -7.15 -3.60
C TRP A 200 3.86 -7.11 -4.77
N ARG A 201 3.11 -8.20 -4.93
CA ARG A 201 2.08 -8.33 -5.96
C ARG A 201 0.84 -9.05 -5.41
N LEU A 202 -0.32 -8.43 -5.58
CA LEU A 202 -1.61 -9.07 -5.45
C LEU A 202 -2.06 -9.55 -6.84
N THR A 203 -2.43 -10.83 -6.96
CA THR A 203 -2.93 -11.42 -8.20
C THR A 203 -4.32 -11.99 -7.99
N GLY A 204 -5.14 -12.02 -9.05
CA GLY A 204 -6.43 -12.69 -9.03
C GLY A 204 -7.01 -12.90 -10.42
N ILE A 205 -8.18 -13.53 -10.48
CA ILE A 205 -8.98 -13.70 -11.68
C ILE A 205 -10.26 -12.86 -11.53
N LEU A 206 -10.46 -11.93 -12.45
CA LEU A 206 -11.63 -11.09 -12.54
C LEU A 206 -12.59 -11.66 -13.60
N ASN A 207 -13.82 -11.94 -13.20
CA ASN A 207 -14.91 -12.33 -14.07
C ASN A 207 -16.07 -11.35 -13.90
N LEU A 208 -16.69 -10.97 -15.02
CA LEU A 208 -17.68 -9.92 -15.03
C LEU A 208 -18.81 -10.30 -15.98
N THR A 209 -20.04 -10.07 -15.55
CA THR A 209 -21.26 -10.44 -16.27
C THR A 209 -22.20 -9.26 -16.40
N GLY A 210 -22.88 -9.20 -17.55
CA GLY A 210 -23.94 -8.23 -17.84
C GLY A 210 -23.45 -6.93 -18.48
N ILE A 211 -22.22 -6.91 -19.03
CA ILE A 211 -21.60 -5.70 -19.61
C ILE A 211 -21.94 -5.48 -21.09
N ALA A 212 -22.31 -6.54 -21.82
CA ALA A 212 -22.54 -6.50 -23.27
C ALA A 212 -24.02 -6.36 -23.68
N GLY A 213 -24.88 -5.79 -22.82
CA GLY A 213 -26.29 -5.53 -23.15
C GLY A 213 -26.47 -4.39 -24.18
N ALA A 214 -27.70 -4.21 -24.70
CA ALA A 214 -28.02 -3.21 -25.73
C ALA A 214 -27.64 -1.74 -25.39
N ALA A 215 -27.45 -1.44 -24.10
CA ALA A 215 -26.97 -0.15 -23.59
C ALA A 215 -25.56 -0.21 -22.97
N GLY A 216 -24.97 -1.41 -22.85
CA GLY A 216 -23.76 -1.80 -22.11
C GLY A 216 -23.62 -1.24 -20.68
N ALA A 217 -22.76 -1.84 -19.84
CA ALA A 217 -22.50 -1.31 -18.49
C ALA A 217 -22.18 0.20 -18.56
N SER A 218 -22.89 1.01 -17.79
CA SER A 218 -22.76 2.48 -17.82
C SER A 218 -22.38 3.01 -16.44
N GLY A 219 -21.33 3.83 -16.33
CA GLY A 219 -20.90 4.44 -15.07
C GLY A 219 -20.04 3.55 -14.18
N ASN A 220 -20.32 3.52 -12.87
CA ASN A 220 -19.61 2.71 -11.87
C ASN A 220 -20.40 1.44 -11.50
N GLU A 221 -21.11 0.81 -12.45
CA GLU A 221 -22.02 -0.30 -12.19
C GLU A 221 -21.33 -1.55 -11.65
N LEU A 222 -20.12 -1.85 -12.12
CA LEU A 222 -19.28 -2.92 -11.60
C LEU A 222 -17.95 -2.30 -11.21
N SER A 223 -17.51 -2.50 -9.97
CA SER A 223 -16.22 -1.99 -9.51
C SER A 223 -15.54 -2.93 -8.55
N PHE A 224 -14.23 -3.07 -8.70
CA PHE A 224 -13.34 -3.64 -7.69
C PHE A 224 -12.35 -2.56 -7.26
N GLY A 225 -12.04 -2.49 -5.97
CA GLY A 225 -10.97 -1.64 -5.49
C GLY A 225 -10.45 -2.00 -4.11
N PHE A 226 -9.27 -1.46 -3.79
CA PHE A 226 -8.73 -1.49 -2.44
C PHE A 226 -7.85 -0.28 -2.19
N ALA A 227 -7.60 0.03 -0.91
CA ALA A 227 -6.53 0.90 -0.48
C ALA A 227 -5.48 0.16 0.36
N GLY A 228 -4.27 0.70 0.41
CA GLY A 228 -3.20 0.15 1.23
C GLY A 228 -2.37 1.24 1.87
N THR A 229 -1.82 0.92 3.04
CA THR A 229 -0.85 1.76 3.75
C THR A 229 0.43 0.99 4.07
N ALA A 230 1.59 1.63 3.95
CA ALA A 230 2.85 1.07 4.44
C ALA A 230 3.39 1.87 5.64
N VAL A 231 4.03 1.17 6.58
CA VAL A 231 4.76 1.78 7.70
C VAL A 231 6.24 1.37 7.61
N GLY A 232 7.10 2.38 7.36
CA GLY A 232 8.51 2.21 7.00
C GLY A 232 9.50 1.89 8.12
N ALA A 233 9.06 1.78 9.38
CA ALA A 233 9.92 1.35 10.48
C ALA A 233 9.15 0.38 11.38
N ALA A 234 9.82 -0.69 11.84
CA ALA A 234 9.36 -1.37 13.04
C ALA A 234 9.29 -0.30 14.13
N VAL A 235 8.09 0.02 14.60
CA VAL A 235 7.95 0.83 15.81
C VAL A 235 8.70 0.04 16.89
N PRO A 236 9.82 0.53 17.45
CA PRO A 236 10.46 -0.16 18.54
C PRO A 236 9.38 -0.33 19.61
N GLU A 237 9.16 -1.56 20.09
CA GLU A 237 8.19 -1.77 21.16
C GLU A 237 8.46 -0.75 22.26
N ALA A 238 7.41 -0.18 22.88
CA ALA A 238 7.57 0.86 23.88
C ALA A 238 8.56 0.47 25.00
N SER A 239 8.66 -0.84 25.28
CA SER A 239 9.65 -1.49 26.15
C SER A 239 11.10 -1.18 25.75
N THR A 240 11.43 -1.19 24.46
CA THR A 240 12.76 -0.92 23.91
C THR A 240 13.16 0.53 24.12
N LEU A 241 12.22 1.46 23.89
CA LEU A 241 12.44 2.90 24.15
C LEU A 241 12.64 3.17 25.65
N LEU A 242 11.87 2.48 26.49
CA LEU A 242 11.97 2.59 27.95
C LEU A 242 13.31 2.05 28.45
N LEU A 243 13.80 0.94 27.89
CA LEU A 243 15.11 0.36 28.23
C LEU A 243 16.27 1.28 27.85
N ILE A 244 16.21 1.89 26.67
CA ILE A 244 17.19 2.90 26.22
C ILE A 244 17.17 4.11 27.16
N GLY A 245 15.98 4.60 27.50
CA GLY A 245 15.80 5.71 28.44
C GLY A 245 16.40 5.41 29.82
N MET A 246 16.11 4.23 30.38
CA MET A 246 16.66 3.80 31.66
C MET A 246 18.18 3.62 31.63
N GLY A 247 18.73 3.06 30.54
CA GLY A 247 20.18 2.93 30.34
C GLY A 247 20.90 4.28 30.33
N MET A 248 20.30 5.31 29.73
CA MET A 248 20.85 6.67 29.73
C MET A 248 20.82 7.33 31.11
N VAL A 249 19.75 7.14 31.88
CA VAL A 249 19.66 7.64 33.27
C VAL A 249 20.74 6.99 34.14
N ALA A 250 20.94 5.68 34.00
CA ALA A 250 21.97 4.95 34.74
C ALA A 250 23.39 5.48 34.42
N LEU A 251 23.70 5.72 33.14
CA LEU A 251 24.98 6.30 32.73
C LEU A 251 25.20 7.71 33.28
N GLY A 252 24.17 8.56 33.27
CA GLY A 252 24.24 9.92 33.84
C GLY A 252 24.49 9.91 35.35
N LEU A 253 23.86 8.99 36.08
CA LEU A 253 24.06 8.83 37.52
C LEU A 253 25.47 8.30 37.85
N CYS A 254 25.97 7.34 37.07
CA CYS A 254 27.34 6.82 37.22
C CYS A 254 28.40 7.92 37.00
N HIS A 255 28.21 8.79 36.00
CA HIS A 255 29.17 9.85 35.69
C HIS A 255 29.21 10.97 36.75
N ARG A 256 28.06 11.29 37.39
CA ARG A 256 28.03 12.25 38.52
C ARG A 256 28.76 11.70 39.74
N ARG A 257 28.68 10.39 39.99
CA ARG A 257 29.29 9.76 41.17
C ARG A 257 30.81 9.71 41.11
N THR A 258 31.39 9.63 39.91
CA THR A 258 32.85 9.67 39.71
C THR A 258 33.44 11.08 39.85
N ASN A 259 32.67 12.13 39.50
CA ASN A 259 33.12 13.52 39.62
C ASN A 259 32.96 14.11 41.04
N SER A 260 32.16 13.48 41.91
CA SER A 260 31.99 13.93 43.31
C SER A 260 33.13 13.51 44.26
N LYS A 261 34.12 12.74 43.79
CA LYS A 261 35.23 12.21 44.61
C LYS A 261 36.61 12.79 44.24
N ARG A 262 36.65 13.85 43.44
CA ARG A 262 37.83 14.66 43.18
C ARG A 262 37.54 16.09 43.59
#